data_AF-A0A925Q8V4-F1
#
_entry.id   AF-A0A925Q8V4-F1
#
_cell.length_a   1.000
_cell.length_b   1.000
_cell.length_c   1.000
_cell.angle_alpha   90.00
_cell.angle_beta   90.00
_cell.angle_gamma   90.00
#
_symmetry.space_group_name_H-M   'P 1'
#
loop_
_entity.id
_entity.type
_entity.pdbx_description
1 polymer ?
#
loop_
_entity_poly.entity_id
_entity_poly.type
_entity_poly.pdbx_seq_one_letter_code
_entity_poly.pdbx_strand_id
1 'polypeptide(L)' 'MTMTRERVLVAMSGGVDSSVAAGLLVEQGYDVVGATMKLFCHGEDVPDRPCCSLDSVNDARR' A
#
# COMPACT_ATOMS: atom_id res chain seq x y z
N MET A 1 -2.13 -28.24 14.10
CA MET A 1 -3.06 -27.64 13.12
C MET A 1 -2.54 -26.25 12.82
N THR A 2 -2.03 -26.01 11.62
CA THR A 2 -1.66 -24.65 11.20
C THR A 2 -2.96 -23.90 10.95
N MET A 3 -3.32 -22.96 11.82
CA MET A 3 -4.42 -22.04 11.56
C MET A 3 -4.04 -21.23 10.31
N THR A 4 -4.67 -21.53 9.18
CA THR A 4 -4.54 -20.72 7.97
C THR A 4 -5.10 -19.35 8.26
N ARG A 5 -4.22 -18.39 8.55
CA ARG A 5 -4.57 -16.96 8.59
C ARG A 5 -5.02 -16.58 7.19
N GLU A 6 -6.21 -15.99 7.08
CA GLU A 6 -6.67 -15.44 5.81
C GLU A 6 -5.67 -14.40 5.33
N ARG A 7 -5.29 -14.48 4.06
CA ARG A 7 -4.29 -13.59 3.46
C ARG A 7 -4.99 -12.42 2.78
N VAL A 8 -4.58 -11.20 3.13
CA VAL A 8 -5.18 -9.95 2.63
C VAL A 8 -4.14 -9.12 1.91
N LEU A 9 -4.44 -8.71 0.68
CA LEU A 9 -3.63 -7.76 -0.08
C LEU A 9 -4.20 -6.35 0.14
N VAL A 10 -3.38 -5.43 0.64
CA VAL A 10 -3.76 -4.03 0.87
C VAL A 10 -3.08 -3.15 -0.16
N ALA A 11 -3.87 -2.33 -0.87
CA ALA A 11 -3.33 -1.30 -1.75
C ALA A 11 -2.76 -0.14 -0.90
N MET A 12 -1.43 -0.03 -0.87
CA MET A 12 -0.69 0.96 -0.09
C MET A 12 -0.39 2.18 -0.95
N SER A 13 -1.10 3.28 -0.71
CA SER A 13 -0.91 4.56 -1.44
C SER A 13 0.21 5.43 -0.86
N GLY A 14 0.69 5.08 0.35
CA GLY A 14 1.58 5.93 1.15
C GLY A 14 0.81 6.91 2.06
N GLY A 15 -0.52 6.95 1.95
CA GLY A 15 -1.38 7.76 2.82
C GLY A 15 -1.80 7.05 4.10
N VAL A 16 -2.19 7.85 5.10
CA VAL A 16 -2.57 7.40 6.45
C VAL A 16 -3.70 6.37 6.46
N ASP A 17 -4.70 6.51 5.58
CA ASP A 17 -5.86 5.62 5.56
C ASP A 17 -5.44 4.18 5.22
N SER A 18 -4.59 4.01 4.21
CA SER A 18 -4.09 2.69 3.80
C SER A 18 -3.19 2.06 4.89
N SER A 19 -2.40 2.88 5.58
CA SER A 19 -1.53 2.42 6.66
C SER A 19 -2.32 1.98 7.89
N VAL A 20 -3.36 2.74 8.28
CA VAL A 20 -4.23 2.37 9.41
C VAL A 20 -5.03 1.11 9.07
N ALA A 21 -5.57 1.00 7.85
CA ALA A 21 -6.28 -0.20 7.41
C ALA A 21 -5.38 -1.45 7.47
N ALA A 22 -4.13 -1.36 7.01
CA ALA A 22 -3.16 -2.46 7.12
C ALA A 22 -2.86 -2.81 8.59
N GLY A 23 -2.67 -1.80 9.46
CA GLY A 23 -2.43 -2.00 10.89
C GLY A 23 -3.57 -2.74 11.59
N LEU A 24 -4.82 -2.34 11.34
CA LEU A 24 -6.00 -3.00 11.91
C LEU A 24 -6.14 -4.45 11.48
N LEU A 25 -5.81 -4.79 10.22
CA LEU A 25 -5.83 -6.16 9.72
C LEU A 25 -4.73 -7.03 10.38
N VAL A 26 -3.55 -6.46 10.61
CA VAL A 26 -2.48 -7.14 11.35
C VAL A 26 -2.92 -7.40 12.80
N GLU A 27 -3.52 -6.42 13.48
CA GLU A 27 -4.04 -6.56 14.85
C GLU A 27 -5.13 -7.63 14.95
N GLN A 28 -5.96 -7.78 13.92
CA GLN A 28 -6.99 -8.82 13.80
C GLN A 28 -6.42 -10.21 13.48
N GLY A 29 -5.11 -10.32 13.20
CA GLY A 29 -4.42 -11.60 12.99
C GLY A 29 -4.41 -12.11 11.55
N TYR A 30 -4.68 -11.26 10.57
CA TYR A 30 -4.57 -11.59 9.14
C TYR A 30 -3.10 -11.68 8.68
N ASP A 31 -2.86 -12.42 7.60
CA ASP A 31 -1.59 -12.39 6.87
C ASP A 31 -1.64 -11.26 5.82
N VAL A 32 -1.10 -10.10 6.16
CA VAL A 32 -1.26 -8.87 5.36
C VAL A 32 -0.06 -8.65 4.44
N VAL A 33 -0.33 -8.39 3.17
CA VAL A 33 0.67 -8.01 2.16
C VAL A 33 0.31 -6.63 1.62
N GLY A 34 1.23 -5.67 1.73
CA GLY A 34 1.08 -4.34 1.13
C GLY A 34 1.53 -4.32 -0.33
N ALA A 35 0.81 -3.62 -1.19
CA ALA A 35 1.19 -3.39 -2.59
C ALA A 35 0.93 -1.95 -3.02
N THR A 36 1.94 -1.31 -3.60
CA THR A 36 1.82 0.02 -4.20
C THR A 36 1.71 -0.10 -5.71
N MET A 37 0.70 0.53 -6.29
CA MET A 37 0.45 0.48 -7.73
C MET A 37 0.79 1.83 -8.37
N LYS A 38 1.63 1.80 -9.40
CA LYS A 38 1.89 2.97 -10.25
C LYS A 38 0.83 3.05 -11.34
N LEU A 39 -0.23 3.82 -11.10
CA LEU A 39 -1.41 3.85 -11.98
C LEU A 39 -1.34 4.91 -13.08
N PHE A 40 -0.59 6.01 -12.88
CA PHE A 40 -0.54 7.11 -13.84
C PHE A 40 0.86 7.69 -14.00
N CYS A 41 1.58 7.24 -15.02
CA CYS A 41 2.64 8.00 -15.67
C CYS A 41 2.55 7.71 -17.18
N HIS A 42 2.21 8.71 -17.99
CA HIS A 42 2.28 8.62 -19.44
C HIS A 42 3.01 9.85 -19.97
N GLY A 43 4.29 9.69 -20.31
CA GLY A 43 5.13 10.73 -20.91
C GLY A 43 6.06 11.43 -19.91
N GLU A 44 7.24 11.80 -20.42
CA GLU A 44 8.30 12.49 -19.67
C GLU A 44 7.87 13.89 -19.16
N ASP A 45 6.78 14.44 -19.71
CA ASP A 45 6.25 15.78 -19.40
C ASP A 45 5.06 15.80 -18.42
N VAL A 46 4.67 14.66 -17.83
CA VAL A 46 3.55 14.66 -16.86
C VAL A 46 4.07 15.04 -15.48
N PRO A 47 3.57 16.14 -14.88
CA PRO A 47 4.02 16.57 -13.57
C PRO A 47 3.77 15.49 -12.53
N ASP A 48 4.74 15.31 -11.64
CA ASP A 48 4.68 14.33 -10.58
C ASP A 48 3.45 14.61 -9.69
N ARG A 49 2.54 13.64 -9.61
CA ARG A 49 1.31 13.78 -8.83
C ARG A 49 1.50 13.13 -7.47
N PRO A 50 0.86 13.64 -6.40
CA PRO A 50 1.01 13.08 -5.06
C PRO A 50 0.73 11.57 -4.94
N CYS A 51 -0.08 10.99 -5.82
CA CYS A 51 -0.40 9.56 -5.81
C CYS A 51 0.65 8.68 -6.53
N CYS A 52 1.60 9.28 -7.26
CA CYS A 52 2.59 8.56 -8.08
C CYS A 52 4.03 9.07 -7.90
N SER A 53 4.27 9.94 -6.91
CA SER A 53 5.60 10.45 -6.61
C SER A 53 6.47 9.40 -5.94
N LEU A 54 7.78 9.57 -6.10
CA LEU A 54 8.77 8.72 -5.44
C LEU A 54 8.61 8.75 -3.91
N ASP A 55 8.23 9.90 -3.36
CA ASP A 55 7.99 10.07 -1.93
C ASP A 55 6.83 9.18 -1.46
N SER A 56 5.71 9.14 -2.19
CA SER A 56 4.56 8.31 -1.84
C SER A 56 4.85 6.82 -1.94
N VAL A 57 5.70 6.39 -2.88
CA VAL A 57 6.17 5.00 -2.96
C VAL A 57 7.07 4.66 -1.78
N ASN A 58 7.94 5.59 -1.37
CA ASN A 58 8.81 5.40 -0.21
C ASN A 58 8.02 5.36 1.10
N ASP A 59 7.00 6.20 1.25
CA ASP A 59 6.12 6.20 2.42
C ASP A 59 5.27 4.93 2.48
N ALA A 60 4.82 4.39 1.34
CA ALA A 60 4.13 3.10 1.30
C ALA A 60 5.01 1.89 1.65
N ARG A 61 6.34 2.02 1.52
CA ARG A 61 7.32 0.97 1.83
C ARG A 61 7.67 0.88 3.33
N ARG A 62 7.55 1.99 4.05
CA ARG A 62 7.89 2.08 5.48
C ARG A 62 6.91 1.30 6.34
#